data_AF-A0AAD9U0Y8-F1
#
_entry.id   AF-A0AAD9U0Y8-F1
#
_cell.length_a   1.000
_cell.length_b   1.000
_cell.length_c   1.000
_cell.angle_alpha   90.00
_cell.angle_beta   90.00
_cell.angle_gamma   90.00
#
_symmetry.space_group_name_H-M   'P 1'
#
loop_
_entity.id
_entity.type
_entity.pdbx_description
1 polymer ?
#
loop_
_entity_poly.entity_id
_entity_poly.type
_entity_poly.pdbx_seq_one_letter_code
_entity_poly.pdbx_strand_id
1 'polypeptide(L)'
;MAVARFKGVSINLLVSNLYTTRFLKHAYEMGVNPVPDLKFWNIPDTIWNRIVLPWKKKNLPGRPKKLRIPSTGKKRKLQSCSKCGKKRTQENNLFGTII
;
A
#
# COMPACT_ATOMS: atom_id res chain seq x y z
N MET A 1 -18.01 9.39 -21.21
CA MET A 1 -18.95 8.65 -20.34
C MET A 1 -20.08 9.50 -19.75
N ALA A 2 -19.84 10.77 -19.40
CA ALA A 2 -20.87 11.63 -18.80
C ALA A 2 -22.09 11.88 -19.71
N VAL A 3 -21.88 12.11 -21.01
CA VAL A 3 -22.95 12.37 -21.99
C VAL A 3 -23.89 11.19 -22.18
N ALA A 4 -23.39 9.95 -22.17
CA ALA A 4 -24.20 8.74 -22.29
C ALA A 4 -25.16 8.58 -21.10
N ARG A 5 -24.66 8.84 -19.88
CA ARG A 5 -25.45 8.81 -18.65
C ARG A 5 -26.51 9.89 -18.63
N PHE A 6 -26.16 11.10 -19.08
CA PHE A 6 -27.10 12.20 -19.20
C PHE A 6 -28.24 11.90 -20.20
N LYS A 7 -27.94 11.21 -21.30
CA LYS A 7 -28.91 10.83 -22.33
C LYS A 7 -29.65 9.51 -22.06
N GLY A 8 -29.38 8.84 -20.93
CA GLY A 8 -29.97 7.53 -20.62
C GLY A 8 -29.60 6.41 -21.60
N VAL A 9 -28.57 6.61 -22.44
CA VAL A 9 -28.12 5.62 -23.41
C VAL A 9 -27.11 4.69 -22.75
N SER A 10 -27.29 3.39 -22.94
CA SER A 10 -26.37 2.40 -22.38
C SER A 10 -24.98 2.61 -22.98
N ILE A 11 -23.96 2.65 -22.13
CA ILE A 11 -22.60 2.98 -22.56
C ILE A 11 -22.03 1.92 -23.51
N ASN A 12 -22.52 0.69 -23.40
CA ASN A 12 -22.11 -0.45 -24.21
C ASN A 12 -22.47 -0.27 -25.70
N LEU A 13 -23.48 0.55 -26.03
CA LEU A 13 -23.86 0.86 -27.42
C LEU A 13 -22.96 1.90 -28.08
N LEU A 14 -22.21 2.67 -27.28
CA LEU A 14 -21.34 3.75 -27.75
C LEU A 14 -19.88 3.34 -27.87
N VAL A 15 -19.55 2.13 -27.41
CA VAL A 15 -18.19 1.63 -27.31
C VAL A 15 -18.06 0.41 -28.23
N SER A 16 -16.96 0.33 -28.98
CA SER A 16 -16.66 -0.85 -29.80
C SER A 16 -16.66 -2.12 -28.94
N ASN A 17 -17.13 -3.24 -29.50
CA ASN A 17 -17.23 -4.52 -28.81
C ASN A 17 -15.88 -5.00 -28.23
N LEU A 18 -14.77 -4.51 -28.78
CA LEU A 18 -13.38 -4.76 -28.32
C LEU A 18 -13.11 -4.29 -26.88
N TYR A 19 -13.86 -3.33 -26.36
CA TYR A 19 -13.66 -2.83 -24.99
C TYR A 19 -14.68 -3.41 -23.99
N THR A 20 -15.47 -4.40 -24.39
CA THR A 20 -16.34 -5.10 -23.45
C THR A 20 -15.51 -5.90 -22.45
N THR A 21 -16.00 -6.02 -21.22
CA THR A 21 -15.31 -6.81 -20.18
C THR A 21 -15.06 -8.24 -20.63
N ARG A 22 -15.99 -8.82 -21.40
CA ARG A 22 -15.85 -10.17 -21.97
C ARG A 22 -14.68 -10.24 -22.95
N PHE A 23 -14.60 -9.30 -23.89
CA PHE A 23 -13.52 -9.27 -24.88
C PHE A 23 -12.16 -9.02 -24.22
N LEU A 24 -12.08 -8.06 -23.29
CA LEU A 24 -10.85 -7.78 -22.56
C LEU A 24 -10.38 -8.99 -21.75
N LYS A 25 -11.28 -9.68 -21.05
CA LYS A 25 -10.95 -10.92 -20.33
C LYS A 25 -10.37 -11.98 -21.25
N HIS A 26 -10.97 -12.19 -22.42
CA HIS A 26 -10.50 -13.14 -23.41
C HIS A 26 -9.15 -12.72 -24.02
N ALA A 27 -8.97 -11.44 -24.33
CA ALA A 27 -7.71 -10.91 -24.88
C ALA A 27 -6.52 -11.09 -23.93
N TYR A 28 -6.77 -11.08 -22.61
CA TYR A 28 -5.77 -11.31 -21.57
C TYR A 28 -5.90 -12.68 -20.88
N GLU A 29 -6.69 -13.61 -21.45
CA GLU A 29 -6.86 -14.96 -20.88
C GLU A 29 -5.57 -15.76 -20.99
N MET A 30 -4.87 -15.63 -22.13
CA MET A 30 -3.49 -16.07 -22.26
C MET A 30 -2.58 -15.00 -21.68
N GLY A 31 -1.74 -15.39 -20.71
CA GLY A 31 -0.71 -14.52 -20.18
C GLY A 31 0.17 -14.01 -21.33
N VAL A 32 0.25 -12.69 -21.51
CA VAL A 32 1.24 -12.10 -22.40
C VAL A 32 2.60 -12.33 -21.74
N ASN A 33 3.33 -13.33 -22.22
CA ASN A 33 4.60 -13.79 -21.65
C ASN A 33 4.46 -14.36 -20.23
N PRO A 34 3.86 -15.55 -20.06
CA PRO A 34 3.77 -16.17 -18.74
C PRO A 34 5.18 -16.38 -18.17
N VAL A 35 5.36 -16.07 -16.89
CA VAL A 35 6.62 -16.38 -16.22
C VAL A 35 6.81 -17.90 -16.29
N PRO A 36 7.88 -18.41 -16.90
CA PRO A 36 8.05 -19.85 -17.04
C PRO A 36 8.25 -20.48 -15.66
N ASP A 37 7.83 -21.74 -15.51
CA ASP A 37 8.09 -22.50 -14.29
C ASP A 37 9.58 -22.47 -13.92
N LEU A 38 9.89 -22.51 -12.62
CA LEU A 38 11.27 -22.52 -12.10
C LEU A 38 12.14 -23.62 -12.74
N LYS A 39 11.56 -24.76 -13.11
CA LYS A 39 12.25 -25.87 -13.79
C LYS A 39 12.84 -25.52 -15.16
N PHE A 40 12.31 -24.48 -15.82
CA PHE A 40 12.81 -23.99 -17.10
C PHE A 40 13.85 -22.88 -16.96
N TRP A 41 14.11 -22.40 -15.74
CA TRP A 41 15.08 -21.35 -15.52
C TRP A 41 16.48 -21.96 -15.46
N ASN A 42 17.31 -21.68 -16.46
CA ASN A 42 18.73 -21.99 -16.37
C ASN A 42 19.43 -20.88 -15.56
N ILE A 43 19.46 -21.02 -14.24
CA ILE A 43 20.09 -20.07 -13.32
C ILE A 43 21.54 -20.49 -13.09
N PRO A 44 22.54 -19.70 -13.51
CA PRO A 44 23.94 -20.01 -13.25
C PRO A 44 24.25 -20.07 -11.75
N ASP A 45 25.20 -20.92 -11.37
CA ASP A 45 25.64 -21.09 -9.97
C ASP A 45 26.08 -19.77 -9.32
N THR A 46 26.63 -18.85 -10.12
CA THR A 46 27.04 -17.51 -9.66
C THR A 46 25.87 -16.70 -9.12
N ILE A 47 24.67 -16.88 -9.67
CA ILE A 47 23.45 -16.19 -9.23
C ILE A 47 22.80 -16.96 -8.07
N TRP A 48 22.77 -18.29 -8.15
CA TRP A 48 22.23 -19.15 -7.10
C TRP A 48 22.95 -18.95 -5.76
N ASN A 49 24.28 -18.86 -5.80
CA ASN A 49 25.13 -18.65 -4.64
C ASN A 49 25.28 -17.18 -4.24
N ARG A 50 24.63 -16.25 -4.97
CA ARG A 50 24.74 -14.82 -4.69
C ARG A 50 23.91 -14.44 -3.46
N ILE A 51 24.59 -14.10 -2.38
CA ILE A 51 23.94 -13.48 -1.22
C ILE A 51 23.65 -12.02 -1.55
N VAL A 52 22.39 -11.70 -1.85
CA VAL A 52 21.93 -10.32 -2.04
C VAL A 52 21.60 -9.73 -0.67
N LEU A 53 22.48 -8.88 -0.15
CA LEU A 53 22.17 -8.11 1.05
C LEU A 53 21.16 -7.01 0.71
N PRO A 54 20.20 -6.71 1.61
CA PRO A 54 19.33 -5.57 1.44
C PRO A 54 20.17 -4.31 1.26
N TRP A 55 19.73 -3.42 0.37
CA TRP A 55 20.46 -2.17 0.15
C TRP A 55 20.56 -1.41 1.46
N LYS A 56 21.80 -1.23 1.94
CA LYS A 56 22.10 -0.45 3.13
C LYS A 56 21.86 1.02 2.83
N LYS A 57 20.62 1.48 3.01
CA LYS A 57 20.34 2.91 3.10
C LYS A 57 21.05 3.42 4.36
N LYS A 58 21.91 4.44 4.21
CA LYS A 58 22.36 5.22 5.37
C LYS A 58 21.11 5.86 5.95
N ASN A 59 20.77 5.55 7.21
CA ASN A 59 19.82 6.38 7.93
C ASN A 59 20.38 7.80 7.93
N LEU A 60 19.55 8.78 7.56
CA LEU A 60 19.91 10.19 7.70
C LEU A 60 20.41 10.41 9.14
N PRO A 61 21.44 11.25 9.35
CA PRO A 61 21.88 11.59 10.69
C PRO A 61 20.69 12.15 11.48
N GLY A 62 20.30 11.42 12.52
CA GLY A 62 19.12 11.73 13.33
C GLY A 62 18.46 10.47 13.86
N ARG A 63 17.98 10.53 15.10
CA ARG A 63 17.20 9.45 15.70
C ARG A 63 15.77 9.50 15.14
N PRO A 64 15.23 8.43 14.54
CA PRO A 64 13.80 8.34 14.26
C PRO A 64 13.03 8.62 15.55
N LYS A 65 12.07 9.55 15.51
CA LYS A 65 11.26 9.84 16.70
C LYS A 65 10.57 8.55 17.14
N LYS A 66 10.74 8.15 18.41
CA LYS A 66 10.05 6.98 18.99
C LYS A 66 8.53 7.08 18.87
N LEU A 67 8.01 8.31 18.80
CA LEU A 67 6.60 8.61 18.73
C LEU A 67 6.24 9.25 17.39
N ARG A 68 5.10 8.82 16.86
CA ARG A 68 4.51 9.36 15.63
C ARG A 68 4.08 10.82 15.84
N ILE A 69 4.49 11.71 14.95
CA ILE A 69 3.96 13.08 14.89
C ILE A 69 2.52 13.00 14.32
N PRO A 70 1.50 13.52 15.01
CA PRO A 70 0.16 13.65 14.44
C PRO A 70 0.15 14.64 13.27
N SER A 71 -0.63 14.34 12.23
CA SER A 71 -0.94 15.32 11.20
C SER A 71 -1.78 16.45 11.79
N THR A 72 -1.75 17.64 11.18
CA THR A 72 -2.64 18.75 11.53
C THR A 72 -4.09 18.26 11.55
N GLY A 73 -4.79 18.48 12.67
CA GLY A 73 -6.17 18.02 12.88
C GLY A 73 -6.34 16.61 13.48
N LYS A 74 -5.28 15.81 13.64
CA LYS A 74 -5.39 14.48 14.26
C LYS A 74 -5.39 14.58 15.79
N LYS A 75 -6.59 14.56 16.38
CA LYS A 75 -6.79 14.51 17.83
C LYS A 75 -6.22 13.22 18.41
N ARG A 76 -5.52 13.31 19.56
CA ARG A 76 -5.08 12.13 20.31
C ARG A 76 -6.33 11.38 20.79
N LYS A 77 -6.43 10.09 20.46
CA LYS A 77 -7.53 9.25 20.97
C LYS A 77 -7.31 9.02 22.46
N LEU A 78 -8.20 9.54 23.29
CA LEU A 78 -8.27 9.19 24.70
C LEU A 78 -8.50 7.68 24.79
N GLN A 79 -7.55 6.96 25.36
CA GLN A 79 -7.70 5.52 25.58
C GLN A 79 -8.52 5.34 26.86
N SER A 80 -9.65 4.65 26.79
CA SER A 80 -10.40 4.21 27.96
C SER A 80 -10.04 2.77 28.30
N CYS A 81 -9.94 2.49 29.60
CA CYS A 81 -9.82 1.11 30.06
C CYS A 81 -11.12 0.36 29.76
N SER A 82 -11.04 -0.80 29.08
CA SER A 82 -12.22 -1.63 28.78
C SER A 82 -12.91 -2.16 30.03
N LYS A 83 -12.18 -2.35 31.13
CA LYS A 83 -12.69 -2.93 32.38
C LYS A 83 -13.30 -1.91 33.33
N CYS A 84 -12.75 -0.69 33.41
CA CYS A 84 -13.21 0.33 34.36
C CYS A 84 -13.73 1.62 33.72
N GLY A 85 -13.73 1.73 32.38
CA GLY A 85 -14.25 2.89 31.65
C GLY A 85 -13.44 4.19 31.81
N LYS A 86 -12.49 4.25 32.76
CA LYS A 86 -11.69 5.43 33.04
C LYS A 86 -10.83 5.79 31.84
N LYS A 87 -10.93 7.05 31.43
CA LYS A 87 -10.16 7.65 30.34
C LYS A 87 -8.78 8.05 30.86
N ARG A 88 -7.71 7.66 30.16
CA ARG A 88 -6.35 8.15 30.45
C ARG A 88 -6.11 9.42 29.64
N THR A 89 -6.01 10.56 30.32
CA THR A 89 -5.45 11.79 29.75
C THR A 89 -3.94 11.60 29.70
N GLN A 90 -3.34 11.51 28.51
CA GLN A 90 -1.88 11.56 28.39
C GLN A 90 -1.47 13.03 28.50
N GLU A 91 -1.33 13.50 29.74
CA GLU A 91 -0.64 14.76 30.00
C GLU A 91 0.80 14.60 29.53
N ASN A 92 1.23 15.51 28.65
CA ASN A 92 2.64 15.60 28.32
C ASN A 92 3.33 16.10 29.60
N ASN A 93 4.10 15.27 30.28
CA ASN A 93 5.08 15.75 31.25
C ASN A 93 6.06 16.65 30.48
N LEU A 94 5.79 17.95 30.49
CA LEU A 94 6.68 18.99 30.00
C LEU A 94 7.73 19.40 31.04
N PHE A 95 7.78 18.74 32.19
CA PHE A 95 8.73 19.03 33.26
C PHE A 95 9.59 17.80 33.52
N GLY A 96 10.66 17.67 32.74
CA GLY A 96 11.86 17.02 33.22
C GLY A 96 12.53 17.98 34.20
N THR A 97 12.34 17.72 35.50
CA THR A 97 13.11 18.38 36.56
C THR A 97 14.58 17.96 36.42
N ILE A 98 15.42 18.92 36.04
CA ILE A 98 16.84 19.03 36.41
C ILE A 98 16.76 19.80 37.75
N ILE A 99 17.17 19.30 38.91
CA ILE A 99 18.47 18.81 39.39
C ILE A 99 18.21 17.66 40.37
#